data_AF-D5UPS5-F1
#
_entry.id   AF-D5UPS5-F1
#
_cell.length_a   1.000
_cell.length_b   1.000
_cell.length_c   1.000
_cell.angle_alpha   90.00
_cell.angle_beta   90.00
_cell.angle_gamma   90.00
#
_symmetry.space_group_name_H-M   'P 1'
#
loop_
_entity.id
_entity.type
_entity.pdbx_description
1 polymer ?
#
loop_
_entity_poly.entity_id
_entity_poly.type
_entity_poly.pdbx_seq_one_letter_code
_entity_poly.pdbx_strand_id
1 'polypeptide(L)'
;MTVDTLGERIKAWRLRRGMSQQDLADRMSRSKSWIQKLEGSERHSDPRLSVLREVSEALGVPLSILIRNDQEPDRSAGRNLEQIEESIACAPLSTPEDSDVTPIRKQLRWSHHAYANAQYVQLADALPGLIRDVHRTSGASALKSEVYRLVTYTAFKHGAIHLAGRAADRSLESATDRHSQLLAVEAYALAFSRIPESAAAAATLVTTVSEQWRDLDSSSVYGAALLQGAVAAAAAADGDRALSLLARADATAQRLPRDDTAGTGFCTANVGLHYMDVYSRLGRYGKSRDLAQRLLDSPALGELSRERQAHFRLDLALLVANEQPAAACSHLIEVSRIAPAQLLHPDAQALMRTLMNGGSVPADFERLCRNLLGSLT
;
A
#
# COMPACT_ATOMS: atom_id res chain seq x y z
N MET A 1 -0.30 -25.84 5.95
CA MET A 1 -0.91 -24.93 4.96
C MET A 1 -0.37 -25.33 3.60
N THR A 2 -1.07 -26.22 2.91
CA THR A 2 -0.63 -26.75 1.61
C THR A 2 -0.96 -25.75 0.51
N VAL A 3 0.02 -25.53 -0.37
CA VAL A 3 -0.13 -24.76 -1.61
C VAL A 3 -1.26 -25.39 -2.43
N ASP A 4 -2.35 -24.67 -2.68
CA ASP A 4 -3.48 -25.18 -3.48
C ASP A 4 -3.04 -25.34 -4.94
N THR A 5 -2.81 -26.58 -5.35
CA THR A 5 -2.34 -26.92 -6.70
C THR A 5 -3.50 -26.94 -7.69
N LEU A 6 -3.21 -26.78 -8.99
CA LEU A 6 -4.22 -26.93 -10.05
C LEU A 6 -4.96 -28.28 -9.99
N GLY A 7 -4.25 -29.37 -9.68
CA GLY A 7 -4.85 -30.70 -9.52
C GLY A 7 -5.85 -30.77 -8.35
N GLU A 8 -5.55 -30.11 -7.23
CA GLU A 8 -6.45 -30.04 -6.08
C GLU A 8 -7.73 -29.25 -6.40
N ARG A 9 -7.62 -28.18 -7.18
CA ARG A 9 -8.79 -27.39 -7.66
C ARG A 9 -9.69 -28.19 -8.61
N ILE A 10 -9.10 -28.92 -9.55
CA ILE A 10 -9.84 -29.81 -10.47
C ILE A 10 -10.61 -30.85 -9.65
N LYS A 11 -9.93 -31.47 -8.68
CA LYS A 11 -10.53 -32.44 -7.75
C LYS A 11 -11.69 -31.84 -6.95
N ALA A 12 -11.53 -30.63 -6.43
CA ALA A 12 -12.57 -29.94 -5.66
C ALA A 12 -13.83 -29.67 -6.49
N TRP A 13 -13.67 -29.18 -7.72
CA TRP A 13 -14.80 -28.92 -8.63
C TRP A 13 -15.51 -30.20 -9.07
N ARG A 14 -14.76 -31.26 -9.36
CA ARG A 14 -15.31 -32.58 -9.67
C ARG A 14 -16.20 -33.09 -8.52
N LEU A 15 -15.71 -33.02 -7.28
CA LEU A 15 -16.47 -33.44 -6.10
C LEU A 15 -17.72 -32.58 -5.86
N ARG A 16 -17.64 -31.27 -6.05
CA ARG A 16 -18.80 -30.36 -5.95
C ARG A 16 -19.90 -30.66 -6.98
N ARG A 17 -19.54 -31.24 -8.12
CA ARG A 17 -20.48 -31.69 -9.15
C ARG A 17 -20.95 -33.13 -8.95
N GLY A 18 -20.59 -33.78 -7.84
CA GLY A 18 -20.95 -35.16 -7.55
C GLY A 18 -20.31 -36.18 -8.49
N MET A 19 -19.23 -35.81 -9.18
CA MET A 19 -18.57 -36.68 -10.17
C MET A 19 -17.47 -37.53 -9.52
N SER A 20 -17.41 -38.81 -9.88
CA SER A 20 -16.26 -39.67 -9.60
C SER A 20 -15.09 -39.38 -10.55
N GLN A 21 -13.87 -39.82 -10.22
CA GLN A 21 -12.73 -39.72 -11.16
C GLN A 21 -12.99 -40.49 -12.46
N GLN A 22 -13.80 -41.55 -12.42
CA GLN A 22 -14.20 -42.29 -13.61
C GLN A 22 -15.16 -41.45 -14.47
N ASP A 23 -16.12 -40.76 -13.86
CA ASP A 23 -17.11 -39.96 -14.59
C ASP A 23 -16.45 -38.80 -15.36
N LEU A 24 -15.43 -38.16 -14.75
CA LEU A 24 -14.65 -37.13 -15.43
C LEU A 24 -13.80 -37.72 -16.55
N ALA A 25 -13.22 -38.90 -16.35
CA ALA A 25 -12.43 -39.60 -17.35
C ALA A 25 -13.29 -39.95 -18.58
N ASP A 26 -14.50 -40.45 -18.35
CA ASP A 26 -15.45 -40.83 -19.39
C ASP A 26 -15.88 -39.60 -20.22
N ARG A 27 -16.15 -38.46 -19.57
CA ARG A 27 -16.49 -37.20 -20.25
C ARG A 27 -15.35 -36.64 -21.09
N MET A 28 -14.10 -36.89 -20.70
CA MET A 28 -12.92 -36.43 -21.42
C MET A 28 -12.39 -37.47 -22.43
N SER A 29 -13.02 -38.65 -22.54
CA SER A 29 -12.48 -39.80 -23.29
C SER A 29 -11.04 -40.17 -22.88
N ARG A 30 -10.74 -40.14 -21.56
CA ARG A 30 -9.42 -40.46 -20.97
C ARG A 30 -9.52 -41.62 -19.99
N SER A 31 -8.38 -42.17 -19.56
CA SER A 31 -8.35 -43.19 -18.51
C SER A 31 -8.49 -42.56 -17.12
N LYS A 32 -9.07 -43.31 -16.17
CA LYS A 32 -9.12 -42.92 -14.74
C LYS A 32 -7.73 -42.62 -14.16
N SER A 33 -6.73 -43.40 -14.56
CA SER A 33 -5.33 -43.20 -14.14
C SER A 33 -4.75 -41.87 -14.64
N TRP A 34 -5.21 -41.38 -15.79
CA TRP A 34 -4.81 -40.09 -16.33
C TRP A 34 -5.42 -38.94 -15.51
N ILE A 35 -6.70 -39.03 -15.12
CA ILE A 35 -7.34 -38.07 -14.20
C ILE A 35 -6.69 -38.10 -12.82
N GLN A 36 -6.35 -39.28 -12.32
CA GLN A 36 -5.65 -39.41 -11.03
C GLN A 36 -4.28 -38.72 -11.04
N LYS A 37 -3.54 -38.79 -12.16
CA LYS A 37 -2.29 -38.04 -12.34
C LYS A 37 -2.51 -36.54 -12.49
N LEU A 38 -3.58 -36.14 -13.17
CA LEU A 38 -3.96 -34.72 -13.31
C LEU A 38 -4.33 -34.08 -11.96
N GLU A 39 -5.02 -34.82 -11.09
CA GLU A 39 -5.40 -34.39 -9.73
C GLU A 39 -4.28 -34.56 -8.69
N GLY A 40 -3.21 -35.28 -9.04
CA GLY A 40 -2.08 -35.59 -8.14
C GLY A 40 -1.07 -34.45 -8.03
N SER A 41 -0.48 -34.30 -6.85
CA SER A 41 0.43 -33.20 -6.46
C SER A 41 1.84 -33.28 -7.04
N GLU A 42 2.05 -33.97 -8.17
CA GLU A 42 3.36 -34.00 -8.81
C GLU A 42 3.63 -32.64 -9.47
N ARG A 43 4.74 -31.99 -9.11
CA ARG A 43 5.15 -30.64 -9.58
C ARG A 43 5.37 -30.53 -11.11
N HIS A 44 4.96 -31.51 -11.90
CA HIS A 44 5.17 -31.61 -13.35
C HIS A 44 3.87 -31.66 -14.17
N SER A 45 2.70 -31.57 -13.56
CA SER A 45 1.44 -31.41 -14.28
C SER A 45 1.10 -29.93 -14.43
N ASP A 46 1.85 -29.24 -15.29
CA ASP A 46 1.39 -27.98 -15.90
C ASP A 46 0.72 -28.34 -17.25
N PRO A 47 -0.57 -28.78 -17.24
CA PRO A 47 -1.23 -29.25 -18.44
C PRO A 47 -1.36 -28.11 -19.44
N ARG A 48 -1.14 -28.43 -20.72
CA ARG A 48 -1.34 -27.47 -21.82
C ARG A 48 -2.74 -26.87 -21.75
N LEU A 49 -2.87 -25.60 -22.14
CA LEU A 49 -4.15 -24.87 -22.14
C LEU A 49 -5.30 -25.60 -22.87
N SER A 50 -4.98 -26.40 -23.89
CA SER A 50 -5.95 -27.26 -24.60
C SER A 50 -6.59 -28.29 -23.66
N VAL A 51 -5.79 -28.90 -22.79
CA VAL A 51 -6.26 -29.88 -21.79
C VAL A 51 -7.14 -29.19 -20.74
N LEU A 52 -6.78 -27.98 -20.32
CA LEU A 52 -7.58 -27.22 -19.37
C LEU A 52 -8.95 -26.81 -19.92
N ARG A 53 -9.04 -26.54 -21.23
CA ARG A 53 -10.32 -26.32 -21.92
C ARG A 53 -11.19 -27.57 -21.93
N GLU A 54 -10.60 -28.73 -22.26
CA GLU A 54 -11.31 -30.02 -22.19
C GLU A 54 -11.85 -30.29 -20.76
N VAL A 55 -11.05 -29.98 -19.72
CA VAL A 55 -11.48 -30.11 -18.31
C VAL A 55 -12.61 -29.13 -17.96
N SER A 56 -12.49 -27.88 -18.42
CA SER A 56 -13.50 -26.82 -18.26
C SER A 56 -14.86 -27.23 -18.82
N GLU A 57 -14.86 -27.78 -20.04
CA GLU A 57 -16.05 -28.27 -20.72
C GLU A 57 -16.63 -29.49 -20.00
N ALA A 58 -15.81 -30.48 -19.65
CA ALA A 58 -16.26 -31.71 -18.99
C ALA A 58 -16.89 -31.45 -17.61
N LEU A 59 -16.33 -30.50 -16.85
CA LEU A 59 -16.83 -30.08 -15.53
C LEU A 59 -17.96 -29.04 -15.61
N GLY A 60 -18.20 -28.44 -16.79
CA GLY A 60 -19.19 -27.39 -17.00
C GLY A 60 -18.90 -26.13 -16.18
N VAL A 61 -17.62 -25.78 -16.02
CA VAL A 61 -17.17 -24.57 -15.31
C VAL A 61 -16.31 -23.71 -16.24
N PRO A 62 -16.46 -22.37 -16.24
CA PRO A 62 -15.61 -21.49 -17.02
C PRO A 62 -14.11 -21.76 -16.80
N LEU A 63 -13.32 -21.77 -17.88
CA LEU A 63 -11.88 -21.97 -17.83
C LEU A 63 -11.19 -20.95 -16.91
N SER A 64 -11.71 -19.72 -16.89
CA SER A 64 -11.24 -18.66 -15.99
C SER A 64 -11.30 -19.09 -14.52
N ILE A 65 -12.33 -19.82 -14.09
CA ILE A 65 -12.50 -20.32 -12.72
C ILE A 65 -11.53 -21.46 -12.38
N LEU A 66 -11.19 -22.32 -13.35
CA LEU A 66 -10.22 -23.39 -13.16
C LEU A 66 -8.77 -22.90 -13.11
N ILE A 67 -8.46 -21.86 -13.88
CA ILE A 67 -7.12 -21.25 -13.91
C ILE A 67 -6.96 -20.26 -12.74
N ARG A 68 -8.05 -19.67 -12.23
CA ARG A 68 -8.06 -18.74 -11.10
C ARG A 68 -7.35 -19.36 -9.89
N ASN A 69 -6.14 -18.90 -9.64
CA ASN A 69 -5.44 -19.18 -8.41
C ASN A 69 -6.25 -18.48 -7.31
N ASP A 70 -6.73 -19.20 -6.30
CA ASP A 70 -7.45 -18.58 -5.15
C ASP A 70 -6.50 -17.73 -4.27
N GLN A 71 -5.29 -17.43 -4.76
CA GLN A 71 -4.66 -16.13 -4.55
C GLN A 71 -5.47 -15.04 -5.29
N GLU A 72 -6.71 -14.78 -4.83
CA GLU A 72 -7.47 -13.61 -5.29
C GLU A 72 -6.67 -12.34 -4.97
N PRO A 73 -6.42 -11.43 -5.94
CA PRO A 73 -6.31 -10.04 -5.60
C PRO A 73 -7.72 -9.56 -5.21
N ASP A 74 -7.82 -8.92 -4.05
CA ASP A 74 -8.86 -7.92 -3.72
C ASP A 74 -10.16 -8.34 -2.98
N ARG A 75 -10.25 -9.53 -2.36
CA ARG A 75 -11.21 -9.78 -1.25
C ARG A 75 -10.57 -9.91 0.13
N SER A 76 -9.25 -10.08 0.18
CA SER A 76 -8.47 -10.06 1.42
C SER A 76 -8.24 -8.64 1.92
N ALA A 77 -7.95 -7.69 1.02
CA ALA A 77 -7.77 -6.29 1.37
C ALA A 77 -9.02 -5.70 2.04
N GLY A 78 -10.20 -5.87 1.45
CA GLY A 78 -11.48 -5.41 2.02
C GLY A 78 -11.76 -6.02 3.41
N ARG A 79 -11.63 -7.35 3.56
CA ARG A 79 -11.81 -8.02 4.87
C ARG A 79 -10.79 -7.59 5.91
N ASN A 80 -9.54 -7.33 5.52
CA ASN A 80 -8.52 -6.88 6.46
C ASN A 80 -8.82 -5.44 6.94
N LEU A 81 -9.33 -4.57 6.07
CA LEU A 81 -9.75 -3.22 6.47
C LEU A 81 -10.96 -3.24 7.40
N GLU A 82 -11.96 -4.09 7.14
CA GLU A 82 -13.11 -4.30 8.04
C GLU A 82 -12.65 -4.77 9.44
N GLN A 83 -11.75 -5.74 9.51
CA GLN A 83 -11.19 -6.21 10.79
C GLN A 83 -10.37 -5.15 11.52
N ILE A 84 -9.67 -4.29 10.78
CA ILE A 84 -9.01 -3.11 11.36
C ILE A 84 -10.07 -2.18 11.94
N GLU A 85 -11.11 -1.82 11.19
CA GLU A 85 -12.19 -0.94 11.65
C GLU A 85 -12.87 -1.46 12.92
N GLU A 86 -13.21 -2.75 12.95
CA GLU A 86 -13.76 -3.43 14.12
C GLU A 86 -12.80 -3.33 15.32
N SER A 87 -11.49 -3.55 15.09
CA SER A 87 -10.48 -3.47 16.15
C SER A 87 -10.30 -2.04 16.70
N ILE A 88 -10.51 -1.01 15.88
CA ILE A 88 -10.50 0.40 16.33
C ILE A 88 -11.79 0.73 17.09
N ALA A 89 -12.93 0.19 16.66
CA ALA A 89 -14.23 0.42 17.31
C ALA A 89 -14.32 -0.28 18.67
N CYS A 90 -13.77 -1.50 18.77
CA CYS A 90 -13.73 -2.29 20.00
C CYS A 90 -12.50 -1.93 20.84
N ALA A 91 -12.50 -0.75 21.47
CA ALA A 91 -11.60 -0.51 22.59
C ALA A 91 -12.01 -1.43 23.75
N PRO A 92 -11.15 -2.36 24.21
CA PRO A 92 -11.53 -3.26 25.28
C PRO A 92 -11.82 -2.45 26.56
N LEU A 93 -12.97 -2.70 27.19
CA LEU A 93 -13.28 -2.22 28.54
C LEU A 93 -12.44 -2.94 29.62
N SER A 94 -11.59 -3.88 29.20
CA SER A 94 -10.69 -4.61 30.07
C SER A 94 -9.63 -3.67 30.64
N THR A 95 -9.29 -3.87 31.91
CA THR A 95 -8.16 -3.20 32.55
C THR A 95 -6.86 -3.60 31.85
N PRO A 96 -6.05 -2.64 31.38
CA PRO A 96 -4.73 -2.96 30.82
C PRO A 96 -3.89 -3.74 31.83
N GLU A 97 -3.19 -4.75 31.34
CA GLU A 97 -2.33 -5.64 32.11
C GLU A 97 -0.89 -5.13 32.09
N ASP A 98 -0.14 -5.34 33.17
CA ASP A 98 1.30 -5.15 33.16
C ASP A 98 1.92 -6.34 32.41
N SER A 99 2.56 -6.07 31.28
CA SER A 99 3.00 -7.09 30.33
C SER A 99 4.22 -6.62 29.56
N ASP A 100 5.08 -7.56 29.18
CA ASP A 100 6.28 -7.28 28.39
C ASP A 100 5.90 -6.72 27.02
N VAL A 101 6.40 -5.50 26.73
CA VAL A 101 6.20 -4.80 25.45
C VAL A 101 7.14 -5.30 24.35
N THR A 102 8.10 -6.18 24.64
CA THR A 102 9.10 -6.65 23.68
C THR A 102 8.49 -7.35 22.45
N PRO A 103 7.47 -8.22 22.57
CA PRO A 103 6.78 -8.81 21.42
C PRO A 103 6.13 -7.75 20.54
N ILE A 104 5.46 -6.75 21.14
CA ILE A 104 4.83 -5.62 20.43
C ILE A 104 5.90 -4.84 19.65
N ARG A 105 7.02 -4.49 20.28
CA ARG A 105 8.12 -3.79 19.61
C ARG A 105 8.70 -4.59 18.44
N LYS A 106 8.83 -5.91 18.58
CA LYS A 106 9.31 -6.79 17.51
C LYS A 106 8.33 -6.82 16.34
N GLN A 107 7.04 -6.98 16.62
CA GLN A 107 5.99 -6.98 15.61
C GLN A 107 5.92 -5.61 14.91
N LEU A 108 6.05 -4.52 15.66
CA LEU A 108 6.05 -3.16 15.11
C LEU A 108 7.21 -2.91 14.14
N ARG A 109 8.43 -3.35 14.50
CA ARG A 109 9.59 -3.31 13.59
C ARG A 109 9.35 -4.11 12.31
N TRP A 110 8.77 -5.30 12.43
CA TRP A 110 8.38 -6.09 11.26
C TRP A 110 7.33 -5.36 10.42
N SER A 111 6.33 -4.73 11.04
CA SER A 111 5.26 -4.00 10.35
C SER A 111 5.80 -2.80 9.57
N HIS A 112 6.76 -2.05 10.12
CA HIS A 112 7.48 -0.99 9.39
C HIS A 112 8.23 -1.54 8.18
N HIS A 113 8.93 -2.67 8.35
CA HIS A 113 9.62 -3.32 7.24
C HIS A 113 8.64 -3.81 6.17
N ALA A 114 7.50 -4.39 6.56
CA ALA A 114 6.44 -4.82 5.65
C ALA A 114 5.89 -3.63 4.85
N TYR A 115 5.61 -2.51 5.52
CA TYR A 115 5.18 -1.28 4.87
C TYR A 115 6.21 -0.79 3.84
N ALA A 116 7.47 -0.64 4.25
CA ALA A 116 8.56 -0.17 3.39
C ALA A 116 8.78 -1.05 2.14
N ASN A 117 8.50 -2.36 2.26
CA ASN A 117 8.59 -3.32 1.16
C ASN A 117 7.28 -3.50 0.37
N ALA A 118 6.28 -2.64 0.60
CA ALA A 118 4.96 -2.67 -0.03
C ALA A 118 4.18 -3.99 0.18
N GLN A 119 4.39 -4.64 1.33
CA GLN A 119 3.70 -5.86 1.76
C GLN A 119 2.38 -5.51 2.47
N TYR A 120 1.53 -4.70 1.83
CA TYR A 120 0.35 -4.10 2.45
C TYR A 120 -0.70 -5.13 2.89
N VAL A 121 -0.83 -6.24 2.17
CA VAL A 121 -1.78 -7.30 2.51
C VAL A 121 -1.36 -8.00 3.81
N GLN A 122 -0.08 -8.38 3.93
CA GLN A 122 0.46 -8.99 5.15
C GLN A 122 0.42 -8.02 6.33
N LEU A 123 0.70 -6.74 6.07
CA LEU A 123 0.58 -5.70 7.08
C LEU A 123 -0.86 -5.55 7.57
N ALA A 124 -1.84 -5.45 6.65
CA ALA A 124 -3.24 -5.31 6.98
C ALA A 124 -3.78 -6.51 7.78
N ASP A 125 -3.30 -7.73 7.51
CA ASP A 125 -3.64 -8.95 8.27
C ASP A 125 -3.08 -8.92 9.71
N ALA A 126 -1.87 -8.36 9.90
CA ALA A 126 -1.22 -8.31 11.21
C ALA A 126 -1.76 -7.20 12.14
N LEU A 127 -2.25 -6.09 11.58
CA LEU A 127 -2.65 -4.90 12.34
C LEU A 127 -3.77 -5.13 13.37
N PRO A 128 -4.85 -5.88 13.08
CA PRO A 128 -5.90 -6.17 14.08
C PRO A 128 -5.36 -6.81 15.37
N GLY A 129 -4.41 -7.75 15.24
CA GLY A 129 -3.74 -8.36 16.40
C GLY A 129 -2.93 -7.34 17.17
N LEU A 130 -2.11 -6.57 16.48
CA LEU A 130 -1.24 -5.58 17.09
C LEU A 130 -2.02 -4.46 17.80
N ILE A 131 -3.16 -4.03 17.25
CA ILE A 131 -4.09 -3.09 17.90
C ILE A 131 -4.56 -3.68 19.22
N ARG A 132 -5.04 -4.92 19.23
CA ARG A 132 -5.51 -5.57 20.46
C ARG A 132 -4.40 -5.67 21.51
N ASP A 133 -3.19 -6.00 21.10
CA ASP A 133 -2.05 -6.18 22.02
C ASP A 133 -1.65 -4.85 22.69
N VAL A 134 -1.59 -3.74 21.95
CA VAL A 134 -1.28 -2.43 22.55
C VAL A 134 -2.38 -1.90 23.46
N HIS A 135 -3.66 -2.23 23.20
CA HIS A 135 -4.76 -1.84 24.10
C HIS A 135 -4.79 -2.64 25.39
N ARG A 136 -4.32 -3.89 25.37
CA ARG A 136 -4.24 -4.73 26.57
C ARG A 136 -3.01 -4.47 27.43
N THR A 137 -2.02 -3.75 26.92
CA THR A 137 -0.74 -3.53 27.63
C THR A 137 -0.72 -2.16 28.30
N SER A 138 -0.55 -2.14 29.62
CA SER A 138 -0.39 -0.91 30.40
C SER A 138 0.90 -0.18 30.03
N GLY A 139 0.90 1.16 30.10
CA GLY A 139 2.08 1.97 29.77
C GLY A 139 2.52 1.98 28.29
N ALA A 140 1.75 1.36 27.39
CA ALA A 140 2.10 1.24 25.97
C ALA A 140 1.65 2.43 25.10
N SER A 141 1.35 3.60 25.67
CA SER A 141 0.74 4.73 24.92
C SER A 141 1.54 5.18 23.69
N ALA A 142 2.86 5.34 23.80
CA ALA A 142 3.71 5.67 22.66
C ALA A 142 3.69 4.58 21.57
N LEU A 143 3.67 3.30 21.96
CA LEU A 143 3.54 2.17 21.02
C LEU A 143 2.15 2.15 20.37
N LYS A 144 1.10 2.46 21.14
CA LYS A 144 -0.27 2.59 20.64
C LYS A 144 -0.36 3.70 19.60
N SER A 145 0.24 4.86 19.87
CA SER A 145 0.34 5.96 18.91
C SER A 145 0.99 5.52 17.60
N GLU A 146 2.09 4.76 17.69
CA GLU A 146 2.84 4.28 16.52
C GLU A 146 2.10 3.18 15.75
N VAL A 147 1.40 2.28 16.43
CA VAL A 147 0.50 1.30 15.79
C VAL A 147 -0.58 2.01 15.00
N TYR A 148 -1.23 3.01 15.60
CA TYR A 148 -2.25 3.79 14.91
C TYR A 148 -1.70 4.58 13.72
N ARG A 149 -0.47 5.09 13.79
CA ARG A 149 0.22 5.68 12.62
C ARG A 149 0.37 4.68 11.47
N LEU A 150 0.76 3.43 11.75
CA LEU A 150 0.84 2.40 10.71
C LEU A 150 -0.52 2.01 10.14
N VAL A 151 -1.57 2.04 10.96
CA VAL A 151 -2.95 1.86 10.49
C VAL A 151 -3.33 3.01 9.55
N THR A 152 -3.00 4.27 9.89
CA THR A 152 -3.21 5.42 9.01
C THR A 152 -2.55 5.21 7.64
N TYR A 153 -1.27 4.81 7.62
CA TYR A 153 -0.55 4.57 6.37
C TYR A 153 -1.19 3.44 5.56
N THR A 154 -1.55 2.34 6.22
CA THR A 154 -2.14 1.17 5.55
C THR A 154 -3.51 1.52 4.95
N ALA A 155 -4.37 2.18 5.72
CA ALA A 155 -5.68 2.64 5.25
C ALA A 155 -5.54 3.63 4.09
N PHE A 156 -4.60 4.57 4.18
CA PHE A 156 -4.32 5.53 3.12
C PHE A 156 -3.88 4.83 1.83
N LYS A 157 -2.99 3.82 1.90
CA LYS A 157 -2.54 3.05 0.74
C LYS A 157 -3.65 2.24 0.06
N HIS A 158 -4.71 1.91 0.79
CA HIS A 158 -5.90 1.26 0.23
C HIS A 158 -7.00 2.25 -0.21
N GLY A 159 -6.81 3.56 -0.03
CA GLY A 159 -7.82 4.57 -0.34
C GLY A 159 -8.94 4.68 0.71
N ALA A 160 -8.82 4.03 1.87
CA ALA A 160 -9.77 4.11 2.97
C ALA A 160 -9.57 5.39 3.80
N ILE A 161 -9.85 6.56 3.19
CA ILE A 161 -9.49 7.88 3.74
C ILE A 161 -10.14 8.15 5.12
N HIS A 162 -11.40 7.77 5.31
CA HIS A 162 -12.07 7.96 6.61
C HIS A 162 -11.46 7.09 7.72
N LEU A 163 -11.07 5.86 7.41
CA LEU A 163 -10.35 5.00 8.34
C LEU A 163 -8.97 5.57 8.67
N ALA A 164 -8.25 6.08 7.65
CA ALA A 164 -6.95 6.72 7.84
C ALA A 164 -7.04 7.93 8.78
N GLY A 165 -8.06 8.77 8.62
CA GLY A 165 -8.33 9.91 9.50
C GLY A 165 -8.62 9.50 10.94
N ARG A 166 -9.55 8.54 11.14
CA ARG A 166 -9.85 8.00 12.48
C ARG A 166 -8.62 7.41 13.16
N ALA A 167 -7.81 6.65 12.43
CA ALA A 167 -6.57 6.09 12.95
C ALA A 167 -5.56 7.19 13.32
N ALA A 168 -5.49 8.28 12.53
CA ALA A 168 -4.60 9.40 12.83
C ALA A 168 -5.03 10.13 14.11
N ASP A 169 -6.32 10.33 14.32
CA ASP A 169 -6.86 10.88 15.57
C ASP A 169 -6.46 10.01 16.78
N ARG A 170 -6.62 8.68 16.66
CA ARG A 170 -6.18 7.75 17.71
C ARG A 170 -4.66 7.78 17.94
N SER A 171 -3.88 8.01 16.89
CA SER A 171 -2.43 8.18 17.00
C SER A 171 -2.09 9.43 17.82
N LEU A 172 -2.76 10.56 17.56
CA LEU A 172 -2.61 11.80 18.31
C LEU A 172 -3.05 11.66 19.77
N GLU A 173 -4.22 11.07 20.02
CA GLU A 173 -4.75 10.83 21.37
C GLU A 173 -3.79 10.00 22.24
N SER A 174 -3.06 9.07 21.61
CA SER A 174 -2.15 8.16 22.31
C SER A 174 -0.72 8.69 22.43
N ALA A 175 -0.38 9.80 21.75
CA ALA A 175 0.96 10.35 21.74
C ALA A 175 1.29 11.06 23.07
N THR A 176 2.28 10.56 23.80
CA THR A 176 2.61 11.02 25.15
C THR A 176 3.88 11.86 25.25
N ASP A 177 4.79 11.71 24.29
CA ASP A 177 6.08 12.39 24.26
C ASP A 177 6.31 13.10 22.91
N ARG A 178 7.23 14.06 22.86
CA ARG A 178 7.50 14.91 21.68
C ARG A 178 7.77 14.09 20.41
N HIS A 179 8.45 12.95 20.52
CA HIS A 179 8.77 12.10 19.37
C HIS A 179 7.50 11.41 18.85
N SER A 180 6.72 10.79 19.73
CA SER A 180 5.41 10.20 19.37
C SER A 180 4.44 11.25 18.82
N GLN A 181 4.48 12.48 19.33
CA GLN A 181 3.62 13.56 18.87
C GLN A 181 3.99 14.02 17.45
N LEU A 182 5.29 14.11 17.10
CA LEU A 182 5.72 14.41 15.71
C LEU A 182 5.24 13.36 14.72
N LEU A 183 5.39 12.10 15.09
CA LEU A 183 4.91 10.97 14.29
C LEU A 183 3.39 10.99 14.12
N ALA A 184 2.64 11.35 15.15
CA ALA A 184 1.19 11.43 15.09
C ALA A 184 0.68 12.60 14.25
N VAL A 185 1.29 13.79 14.35
CA VAL A 185 0.91 14.94 13.48
C VAL A 185 1.30 14.72 12.02
N GLU A 186 2.38 13.99 11.77
CA GLU A 186 2.76 13.55 10.42
C GLU A 186 1.68 12.65 9.81
N ALA A 187 1.21 11.65 10.57
CA ALA A 187 0.13 10.76 10.15
C ALA A 187 -1.18 11.51 9.90
N TYR A 188 -1.50 12.46 10.79
CA TYR A 188 -2.66 13.34 10.66
C TYR A 188 -2.58 14.16 9.36
N ALA A 189 -1.44 14.80 9.10
CA ALA A 189 -1.26 15.58 7.89
C ALA A 189 -1.37 14.74 6.61
N LEU A 190 -0.82 13.52 6.61
CA LEU A 190 -1.02 12.57 5.51
C LEU A 190 -2.51 12.30 5.25
N ALA A 191 -3.25 11.89 6.29
CA ALA A 191 -4.66 11.51 6.16
C ALA A 191 -5.55 12.65 5.66
N PHE A 192 -5.35 13.86 6.21
CA PHE A 192 -6.20 15.01 5.91
C PHE A 192 -5.73 15.83 4.70
N SER A 193 -4.54 15.57 4.13
CA SER A 193 -4.08 16.20 2.88
C SER A 193 -4.95 15.90 1.65
N ARG A 194 -5.80 14.87 1.73
CA ARG A 194 -6.75 14.48 0.68
C ARG A 194 -8.14 15.08 0.84
N ILE A 195 -8.37 15.81 1.94
CA ILE A 195 -9.65 16.44 2.27
C ILE A 195 -9.41 17.96 2.27
N PRO A 196 -9.76 18.68 1.19
CA PRO A 196 -9.43 20.11 1.03
C PRO A 196 -9.85 20.97 2.24
N GLU A 197 -11.00 20.67 2.82
CA GLU A 197 -11.57 21.38 3.96
C GLU A 197 -10.73 21.22 5.24
N SER A 198 -9.99 20.11 5.37
CA SER A 198 -9.17 19.78 6.53
C SER A 198 -7.68 20.03 6.33
N ALA A 199 -7.23 20.15 5.08
CA ALA A 199 -5.81 20.26 4.73
C ALA A 199 -5.13 21.48 5.37
N ALA A 200 -5.84 22.62 5.45
CA ALA A 200 -5.32 23.85 6.08
C ALA A 200 -5.09 23.67 7.59
N ALA A 201 -6.01 23.00 8.28
CA ALA A 201 -5.89 22.72 9.71
C ALA A 201 -4.73 21.76 10.00
N ALA A 202 -4.58 20.72 9.18
CA ALA A 202 -3.46 19.79 9.25
C ALA A 202 -2.09 20.48 9.05
N ALA A 203 -1.97 21.35 8.04
CA ALA A 203 -0.76 22.13 7.79
C ALA A 203 -0.43 23.07 8.97
N THR A 204 -1.46 23.68 9.56
CA THR A 204 -1.32 24.54 10.74
C THR A 204 -0.84 23.74 11.94
N LEU A 205 -1.43 22.56 12.19
CA LEU A 205 -1.02 21.69 13.29
C LEU A 205 0.47 21.32 13.19
N VAL A 206 0.93 20.86 12.03
CA VAL A 206 2.35 20.55 11.80
C VAL A 206 3.24 21.79 12.01
N THR A 207 2.82 22.96 11.53
CA THR A 207 3.59 24.20 11.69
C THR A 207 3.76 24.52 13.17
N THR A 208 2.67 24.59 13.92
CA THR A 208 2.66 24.88 15.37
C THR A 208 3.53 23.90 16.13
N VAL A 209 3.35 22.61 15.87
CA VAL A 209 4.05 21.54 16.58
C VAL A 209 5.55 21.54 16.25
N SER A 210 5.92 21.69 14.98
CA SER A 210 7.33 21.73 14.57
C SER A 210 8.04 23.01 15.03
N GLU A 211 7.31 24.09 15.31
CA GLU A 211 7.86 25.28 15.96
C GLU A 211 8.07 25.05 17.45
N GLN A 212 7.12 24.38 18.11
CA GLN A 212 7.21 24.06 19.53
C GLN A 212 8.37 23.12 19.86
N TRP A 213 8.69 22.16 18.98
CA TRP A 213 9.72 21.14 19.21
C TRP A 213 10.93 21.28 18.27
N ARG A 214 11.38 22.52 18.08
CA ARG A 214 12.54 22.85 17.23
C ARG A 214 13.87 22.26 17.74
N ASP A 215 13.93 21.85 18.99
CA ASP A 215 15.05 21.08 19.55
C ASP A 215 15.24 19.71 18.86
N LEU A 216 14.21 19.20 18.17
CA LEU A 216 14.26 17.95 17.41
C LEU A 216 14.54 18.15 15.92
N ASP A 217 14.97 19.35 15.48
CA ASP A 217 15.13 19.69 14.06
C ASP A 217 16.17 18.89 13.28
N SER A 218 16.96 18.10 13.99
CA SER A 218 18.00 17.20 13.48
C SER A 218 17.57 15.74 13.52
N SER A 219 16.27 15.46 13.71
CA SER A 219 15.68 14.12 13.74
C SER A 219 14.87 13.81 12.47
N SER A 220 14.76 12.52 12.14
CA SER A 220 13.99 12.06 10.97
C SER A 220 12.49 12.28 11.15
N VAL A 221 11.97 12.12 12.37
CA VAL A 221 10.55 12.37 12.70
C VAL A 221 10.14 13.83 12.50
N TYR A 222 11.03 14.77 12.82
CA TYR A 222 10.81 16.18 12.58
C TYR A 222 10.73 16.48 11.09
N GLY A 223 11.71 15.99 10.32
CA GLY A 223 11.74 16.12 8.88
C GLY A 223 10.51 15.51 8.20
N ALA A 224 10.11 14.30 8.61
CA ALA A 224 8.93 13.62 8.07
C ALA A 224 7.63 14.40 8.32
N ALA A 225 7.45 14.95 9.53
CA ALA A 225 6.31 15.80 9.84
C ALA A 225 6.26 17.03 8.92
N LEU A 226 7.39 17.71 8.71
CA LEU A 226 7.48 18.85 7.80
C LEU A 226 7.09 18.49 6.36
N LEU A 227 7.51 17.32 5.87
CA LEU A 227 7.16 16.85 4.52
C LEU A 227 5.64 16.69 4.36
N GLN A 228 4.96 16.04 5.31
CA GLN A 228 3.49 15.90 5.24
C GLN A 228 2.77 17.23 5.46
N GLY A 229 3.29 18.10 6.34
CA GLY A 229 2.78 19.46 6.50
C GLY A 229 2.86 20.26 5.20
N ALA A 230 3.92 20.09 4.41
CA ALA A 230 4.05 20.73 3.12
C ALA A 230 3.03 20.22 2.10
N VAL A 231 2.79 18.90 2.07
CA VAL A 231 1.75 18.29 1.22
C VAL A 231 0.37 18.80 1.60
N ALA A 232 0.06 18.87 2.89
CA ALA A 232 -1.20 19.43 3.39
C ALA A 232 -1.35 20.93 3.06
N ALA A 233 -0.28 21.73 3.21
CA ALA A 233 -0.29 23.15 2.84
C ALA A 233 -0.53 23.34 1.33
N ALA A 234 0.11 22.53 0.50
CA ALA A 234 -0.08 22.55 -0.95
C ALA A 234 -1.51 22.16 -1.34
N ALA A 235 -2.08 21.15 -0.69
CA ALA A 235 -3.48 20.75 -0.87
C ALA A 235 -4.47 21.85 -0.46
N ALA A 236 -4.10 22.69 0.51
CA ALA A 236 -4.85 23.87 0.92
C ALA A 236 -4.57 25.13 0.06
N ALA A 237 -3.83 24.98 -1.05
CA ALA A 237 -3.38 26.07 -1.92
C ALA A 237 -2.49 27.14 -1.24
N ASP A 238 -1.89 26.82 -0.09
CA ASP A 238 -0.93 27.68 0.62
C ASP A 238 0.50 27.37 0.16
N GLY A 239 0.85 27.93 -1.00
CA GLY A 239 2.15 27.70 -1.64
C GLY A 239 3.34 28.21 -0.82
N ASP A 240 3.18 29.31 -0.09
CA ASP A 240 4.27 29.91 0.69
C ASP A 240 4.61 29.03 1.89
N ARG A 241 3.59 28.57 2.63
CA ARG A 241 3.80 27.61 3.73
C ARG A 241 4.35 26.29 3.23
N ALA A 242 3.82 25.76 2.12
CA ALA A 242 4.29 24.50 1.56
C ALA A 242 5.79 24.53 1.23
N LEU A 243 6.25 25.59 0.55
CA LEU A 243 7.66 25.73 0.17
C LEU A 243 8.57 26.04 1.38
N SER A 244 8.07 26.79 2.36
CA SER A 244 8.80 27.03 3.62
C SER A 244 9.02 25.75 4.42
N LEU A 245 7.99 24.91 4.56
CA LEU A 245 8.09 23.62 5.23
C LEU A 245 9.04 22.66 4.50
N LEU A 246 9.01 22.63 3.16
CA LEU A 246 9.96 21.83 2.36
C LEU A 246 11.41 22.30 2.52
N ALA A 247 11.66 23.60 2.50
CA ALA A 247 13.01 24.13 2.67
C ALA A 247 13.59 23.77 4.06
N ARG A 248 12.74 23.79 5.10
CA ARG A 248 13.11 23.32 6.43
C ARG A 248 13.40 21.82 6.45
N ALA A 249 12.56 21.02 5.80
CA ALA A 249 12.78 19.58 5.68
C ALA A 249 14.09 19.27 4.95
N ASP A 250 14.40 19.96 3.85
CA ASP A 250 15.67 19.80 3.14
C ASP A 250 16.87 20.13 4.03
N ALA A 251 16.83 21.26 4.74
CA ALA A 251 17.86 21.63 5.69
C ALA A 251 18.01 20.59 6.82
N THR A 252 16.93 19.96 7.28
CA THR A 252 16.97 18.84 8.24
C THR A 252 17.61 17.59 7.63
N ALA A 253 17.25 17.23 6.39
CA ALA A 253 17.81 16.06 5.69
C ALA A 253 19.31 16.18 5.44
N GLN A 254 19.81 17.38 5.14
CA GLN A 254 21.25 17.64 4.94
C GLN A 254 22.08 17.47 6.22
N ARG A 255 21.45 17.57 7.40
CA ARG A 255 22.08 17.42 8.72
C ARG A 255 21.86 16.04 9.34
N LEU A 256 20.99 15.22 8.76
CA LEU A 256 20.58 13.95 9.34
C LEU A 256 21.74 12.93 9.31
N PRO A 257 21.97 12.17 10.40
CA PRO A 257 22.75 10.95 10.34
C PRO A 257 22.17 9.99 9.29
N ARG A 258 23.01 9.10 8.72
CA ARG A 258 22.58 8.20 7.63
C ARG A 258 21.45 7.23 8.03
N ASP A 259 21.28 6.93 9.31
CA ASP A 259 20.34 5.90 9.78
C ASP A 259 19.03 6.53 10.31
N ASP A 260 17.91 6.22 9.66
CA ASP A 260 16.56 6.52 10.16
C ASP A 260 16.04 5.38 11.04
N THR A 261 16.17 5.53 12.35
CA THR A 261 15.70 4.52 13.32
C THR A 261 14.19 4.60 13.59
N ALA A 262 13.49 5.64 13.13
CA ALA A 262 12.08 5.86 13.41
C ALA A 262 11.13 5.30 12.33
N GLY A 263 11.68 4.70 11.27
CA GLY A 263 10.89 4.09 10.19
C GLY A 263 10.04 5.11 9.42
N THR A 264 10.53 6.33 9.27
CA THR A 264 9.87 7.42 8.53
C THR A 264 10.21 7.39 7.04
N GLY A 265 11.34 6.77 6.68
CA GLY A 265 11.92 6.84 5.33
C GLY A 265 12.45 8.23 4.98
N PHE A 266 12.64 9.10 5.97
CA PHE A 266 13.07 10.47 5.76
C PHE A 266 14.56 10.51 5.38
N CYS A 267 14.85 11.06 4.21
CA CYS A 267 16.19 11.23 3.66
C CYS A 267 16.16 12.28 2.54
N THR A 268 17.32 12.69 2.06
CA THR A 268 17.47 13.70 0.98
C THR A 268 16.74 13.30 -0.31
N ALA A 269 16.82 12.03 -0.71
CA ALA A 269 16.09 11.53 -1.87
C ALA A 269 14.57 11.65 -1.67
N ASN A 270 14.05 11.25 -0.50
CA ASN A 270 12.63 11.37 -0.17
C ASN A 270 12.16 12.84 -0.15
N VAL A 271 12.99 13.78 0.33
CA VAL A 271 12.70 15.23 0.21
C VAL A 271 12.50 15.63 -1.26
N GLY A 272 13.33 15.11 -2.17
CA GLY A 272 13.17 15.33 -3.62
C GLY A 272 11.82 14.85 -4.16
N LEU A 273 11.35 13.66 -3.73
CA LEU A 273 10.03 13.13 -4.10
C LEU A 273 8.91 14.08 -3.63
N HIS A 274 9.00 14.58 -2.41
CA HIS A 274 8.01 15.52 -1.86
C HIS A 274 8.05 16.90 -2.52
N TYR A 275 9.22 17.40 -2.95
CA TYR A 275 9.29 18.59 -3.80
C TYR A 275 8.52 18.38 -5.10
N MET A 276 8.71 17.24 -5.78
CA MET A 276 7.99 16.91 -7.01
C MET A 276 6.46 16.94 -6.79
N ASP A 277 5.95 16.26 -5.76
CA ASP A 277 4.53 16.21 -5.42
C ASP A 277 3.96 17.60 -5.11
N VAL A 278 4.60 18.36 -4.20
CA VAL A 278 4.15 19.70 -3.82
C VAL A 278 4.15 20.66 -5.02
N TYR A 279 5.17 20.63 -5.87
CA TYR A 279 5.17 21.46 -7.09
C TYR A 279 4.04 21.07 -8.04
N SER A 280 3.71 19.78 -8.16
CA SER A 280 2.58 19.30 -8.95
C SER A 280 1.25 19.84 -8.42
N ARG A 281 1.01 19.73 -7.12
CA ARG A 281 -0.20 20.23 -6.44
C ARG A 281 -0.40 21.74 -6.58
N LEU A 282 0.70 22.49 -6.60
CA LEU A 282 0.71 23.94 -6.83
C LEU A 282 0.59 24.33 -8.32
N GLY A 283 0.34 23.38 -9.22
CA GLY A 283 0.21 23.62 -10.66
C GLY A 283 1.54 23.98 -11.36
N ARG A 284 2.68 23.79 -10.70
CA ARG A 284 4.02 24.10 -11.23
C ARG A 284 4.62 22.87 -11.93
N TYR A 285 3.88 22.32 -12.89
CA TYR A 285 4.19 21.04 -13.55
C TYR A 285 5.56 21.01 -14.23
N GLY A 286 6.03 22.11 -14.82
CA GLY A 286 7.39 22.19 -15.40
C GLY A 286 8.49 21.89 -14.37
N LYS A 287 8.44 22.56 -13.20
CA LYS A 287 9.39 22.30 -12.10
C LYS A 287 9.27 20.88 -11.56
N SER A 288 8.04 20.37 -11.46
CA SER A 288 7.79 18.98 -11.03
C SER A 288 8.45 17.98 -11.98
N ARG A 289 8.33 18.18 -13.31
CA ARG A 289 8.99 17.36 -14.33
C ARG A 289 10.52 17.44 -14.27
N ASP A 290 11.09 18.64 -14.10
CA ASP A 290 12.55 18.81 -13.97
C ASP A 290 13.11 18.10 -12.73
N LEU A 291 12.34 18.06 -11.65
CA LEU A 291 12.70 17.32 -10.44
C LEU A 291 12.57 15.81 -10.63
N ALA A 292 11.48 15.37 -11.24
CA ALA A 292 11.26 13.96 -11.56
C ALA A 292 12.40 13.39 -12.42
N GLN A 293 12.83 14.12 -13.45
CA GLN A 293 13.94 13.70 -14.30
C GLN A 293 15.25 13.57 -13.51
N ARG A 294 15.58 14.57 -12.68
CA ARG A 294 16.77 14.51 -11.81
C ARG A 294 16.75 13.32 -10.85
N LEU A 295 15.58 12.94 -10.34
CA LEU A 295 15.42 11.76 -9.49
C LEU A 295 15.59 10.45 -10.28
N LEU A 296 15.07 10.37 -11.51
CA LEU A 296 15.27 9.22 -12.39
C LEU A 296 16.74 8.98 -12.73
N ASP A 297 17.50 10.06 -12.90
CA ASP A 297 18.93 10.00 -13.22
C ASP A 297 19.82 9.74 -11.99
N SER A 298 19.24 9.78 -10.79
CA SER A 298 19.98 9.61 -9.53
C SER A 298 19.96 8.15 -9.04
N PRO A 299 21.11 7.58 -8.65
CA PRO A 299 21.15 6.24 -8.04
C PRO A 299 20.40 6.18 -6.70
N ALA A 300 20.22 7.33 -6.03
CA ALA A 300 19.54 7.41 -4.75
C ALA A 300 18.06 6.97 -4.82
N LEU A 301 17.44 7.02 -6.02
CA LEU A 301 16.09 6.47 -6.21
C LEU A 301 16.06 4.96 -5.94
N GLY A 302 17.11 4.23 -6.33
CA GLY A 302 17.22 2.78 -6.08
C GLY A 302 17.47 2.42 -4.61
N GLU A 303 17.97 3.36 -3.81
CA GLU A 303 18.23 3.19 -2.37
C GLU A 303 16.98 3.43 -1.51
N LEU A 304 15.94 4.07 -2.07
CA LEU A 304 14.67 4.27 -1.38
C LEU A 304 13.94 2.94 -1.15
N SER A 305 13.02 2.92 -0.19
CA SER A 305 12.14 1.78 0.03
C SER A 305 11.33 1.46 -1.23
N ARG A 306 10.92 0.19 -1.40
CA ARG A 306 10.05 -0.22 -2.52
C ARG A 306 8.76 0.58 -2.54
N GLU A 307 8.21 0.88 -1.37
CA GLU A 307 7.04 1.75 -1.21
C GLU A 307 7.28 3.14 -1.81
N ARG A 308 8.39 3.81 -1.48
CA ARG A 308 8.71 5.15 -2.00
C ARG A 308 9.00 5.13 -3.49
N GLN A 309 9.72 4.11 -3.98
CA GLN A 309 9.98 3.94 -5.41
C GLN A 309 8.68 3.78 -6.19
N ALA A 310 7.75 2.93 -5.73
CA ALA A 310 6.46 2.72 -6.37
C ALA A 310 5.57 3.97 -6.31
N HIS A 311 5.55 4.67 -5.16
CA HIS A 311 4.79 5.91 -5.02
C HIS A 311 5.28 6.99 -6.00
N PHE A 312 6.59 7.20 -6.09
CA PHE A 312 7.19 8.12 -7.06
C PHE A 312 6.81 7.79 -8.51
N ARG A 313 6.86 6.50 -8.89
CA ARG A 313 6.48 6.06 -10.23
C ARG A 313 5.00 6.30 -10.52
N LEU A 314 4.12 6.13 -9.52
CA LEU A 314 2.69 6.43 -9.66
C LEU A 314 2.44 7.93 -9.84
N ASP A 315 3.08 8.77 -9.03
CA ASP A 315 2.94 10.23 -9.12
C ASP A 315 3.50 10.75 -10.47
N LEU A 316 4.60 10.17 -10.94
CA LEU A 316 5.14 10.48 -12.26
C LEU A 316 4.19 10.03 -13.39
N ALA A 317 3.56 8.86 -13.26
CA ALA A 317 2.56 8.40 -14.22
C ALA A 317 1.38 9.38 -14.31
N LEU A 318 0.90 9.87 -13.16
CA LEU A 318 -0.15 10.90 -13.09
C LEU A 318 0.30 12.22 -13.75
N LEU A 319 1.53 12.67 -13.44
CA LEU A 319 2.08 13.91 -13.97
C LEU A 319 2.19 13.93 -15.49
N VAL A 320 2.54 12.80 -16.11
CA VAL A 320 2.79 12.73 -17.56
C VAL A 320 1.61 12.15 -18.36
N ALA A 321 0.55 11.68 -17.71
CA ALA A 321 -0.56 10.97 -18.36
C ALA A 321 -1.17 11.69 -19.56
N ASN A 322 -1.35 13.01 -19.45
CA ASN A 322 -2.00 13.82 -20.49
C ASN A 322 -1.07 14.11 -21.68
N GLU A 323 0.22 14.36 -21.41
CA GLU A 323 1.19 14.77 -22.45
C GLU A 323 1.89 13.56 -23.09
N GLN A 324 2.11 12.49 -22.32
CA GLN A 324 2.91 11.32 -22.69
C GLN A 324 2.26 10.02 -22.17
N PRO A 325 1.09 9.62 -22.70
CA PRO A 325 0.33 8.48 -22.20
C PRO A 325 1.10 7.15 -22.26
N ALA A 326 1.96 6.94 -23.25
CA ALA A 326 2.82 5.77 -23.34
C ALA A 326 3.89 5.72 -22.22
N ALA A 327 4.43 6.87 -21.82
CA ALA A 327 5.35 6.96 -20.70
C ALA A 327 4.62 6.68 -19.37
N ALA A 328 3.40 7.21 -19.21
CA ALA A 328 2.55 6.91 -18.04
C ALA A 328 2.26 5.40 -17.93
N CYS A 329 1.91 4.73 -19.04
CA CYS A 329 1.75 3.27 -19.08
C CYS A 329 3.02 2.54 -18.62
N SER A 330 4.19 2.98 -19.09
CA SER A 330 5.48 2.38 -18.73
C SER A 330 5.79 2.52 -17.24
N HIS A 331 5.47 3.67 -16.63
CA HIS A 331 5.61 3.86 -15.20
C HIS A 331 4.65 2.98 -14.39
N LEU A 332 3.40 2.80 -14.81
CA LEU A 332 2.45 1.90 -14.16
C LEU A 332 2.85 0.42 -14.27
N ILE A 333 3.46 0.01 -15.38
CA ILE A 333 4.09 -1.31 -15.50
C ILE A 333 5.22 -1.46 -14.47
N GLU A 334 6.04 -0.43 -14.28
CA GLU A 334 7.11 -0.49 -13.27
C GLU A 334 6.55 -0.57 -11.85
N VAL A 335 5.48 0.18 -11.54
CA VAL A 335 4.74 0.03 -10.27
C VAL A 335 4.28 -1.41 -10.06
N SER A 336 3.76 -2.09 -11.10
CA SER A 336 3.32 -3.48 -11.00
C SER A 336 4.44 -4.46 -10.60
N ARG A 337 5.70 -4.14 -10.93
CA ARG A 337 6.88 -4.94 -10.58
C ARG A 337 7.40 -4.64 -9.18
N ILE A 338 7.34 -3.38 -8.76
CA ILE A 338 7.86 -2.93 -7.47
C ILE A 338 6.84 -3.18 -6.35
N ALA A 339 5.60 -2.77 -6.53
CA ALA A 339 4.54 -2.82 -5.53
C ALA A 339 3.18 -3.05 -6.21
N PRO A 340 2.85 -4.28 -6.63
CA PRO A 340 1.61 -4.56 -7.36
C PRO A 340 0.35 -4.14 -6.59
N ALA A 341 0.36 -4.26 -5.26
CA ALA A 341 -0.75 -3.84 -4.41
C ALA A 341 -1.03 -2.32 -4.51
N GLN A 342 -0.05 -1.50 -4.89
CA GLN A 342 -0.25 -0.06 -5.09
C GLN A 342 -1.21 0.25 -6.25
N LEU A 343 -1.31 -0.65 -7.24
CA LEU A 343 -2.23 -0.50 -8.38
C LEU A 343 -3.69 -0.82 -8.02
N LEU A 344 -3.94 -1.37 -6.83
CA LEU A 344 -5.28 -1.58 -6.32
C LEU A 344 -5.90 -0.29 -5.78
N HIS A 345 -5.10 0.75 -5.52
CA HIS A 345 -5.60 2.05 -5.07
C HIS A 345 -6.56 2.68 -6.11
N PRO A 346 -7.69 3.30 -5.69
CA PRO A 346 -8.67 3.88 -6.59
C PRO A 346 -8.09 4.83 -7.65
N ASP A 347 -7.21 5.76 -7.27
CA ASP A 347 -6.58 6.69 -8.21
C ASP A 347 -5.73 5.99 -9.28
N ALA A 348 -5.02 4.91 -8.92
CA ALA A 348 -4.23 4.15 -9.87
C ALA A 348 -5.14 3.42 -10.85
N GLN A 349 -6.21 2.79 -10.37
CA GLN A 349 -7.22 2.17 -11.23
C GLN A 349 -7.93 3.19 -12.13
N ALA A 350 -8.25 4.38 -11.61
CA ALA A 350 -8.86 5.46 -12.37
C ALA A 350 -7.94 5.92 -13.51
N LEU A 351 -6.65 6.16 -13.22
CA LEU A 351 -5.66 6.48 -14.24
C LEU A 351 -5.54 5.36 -15.29
N MET A 352 -5.49 4.10 -14.85
CA MET A 352 -5.43 2.95 -15.77
C MET A 352 -6.64 2.89 -16.70
N ARG A 353 -7.86 3.09 -16.18
CA ARG A 353 -9.09 3.15 -16.99
C ARG A 353 -9.06 4.31 -17.97
N THR A 354 -8.63 5.50 -17.54
CA THR A 354 -8.49 6.68 -18.41
C THR A 354 -7.53 6.40 -19.56
N LEU A 355 -6.36 5.82 -19.30
CA LEU A 355 -5.39 5.47 -20.33
C LEU A 355 -5.92 4.41 -21.30
N MET A 356 -6.62 3.39 -20.79
CA MET A 356 -7.28 2.36 -21.62
C MET A 356 -8.37 2.93 -22.54
N ASN A 357 -9.09 3.96 -22.10
CA ASN A 357 -10.13 4.62 -22.90
C ASN A 357 -9.57 5.67 -23.87
N GLY A 358 -8.34 6.15 -23.64
CA GLY A 358 -7.70 7.23 -24.40
C GLY A 358 -7.13 6.83 -25.77
N GLY A 359 -7.21 5.55 -26.16
CA GLY A 359 -6.76 5.08 -27.47
C GLY A 359 -5.86 3.84 -27.40
N SER A 360 -4.92 3.73 -28.34
CA SER A 360 -3.97 2.60 -28.38
C SER A 360 -2.95 2.71 -27.24
N VAL A 361 -2.87 1.65 -26.44
CA VAL A 361 -1.90 1.49 -25.36
C VAL A 361 -0.92 0.36 -25.68
N PRO A 362 0.28 0.32 -25.06
CA PRO A 362 1.21 -0.79 -25.20
C PRO A 362 0.59 -2.14 -24.79
N ALA A 363 0.86 -3.21 -25.53
CA ALA A 363 0.26 -4.53 -25.30
C ALA A 363 0.50 -5.10 -23.88
N ASP A 364 1.67 -4.82 -23.28
CA ASP A 364 1.97 -5.25 -21.92
C ASP A 364 1.17 -4.47 -20.88
N PHE A 365 0.86 -3.20 -21.14
CA PHE A 365 -0.04 -2.42 -20.30
C PHE A 365 -1.48 -2.90 -20.41
N GLU A 366 -1.95 -3.20 -21.63
CA GLU A 366 -3.27 -3.79 -21.84
C GLU A 366 -3.42 -5.12 -21.08
N ARG A 367 -2.38 -5.96 -21.10
CA ARG A 367 -2.34 -7.22 -20.34
C ARG A 367 -2.40 -6.99 -18.84
N LEU A 368 -1.62 -6.02 -18.33
CA LEU A 368 -1.65 -5.61 -16.93
C LEU A 368 -3.06 -5.19 -16.50
N CYS A 369 -3.69 -4.29 -17.28
CA CYS A 369 -5.06 -3.83 -17.03
C CYS A 369 -6.07 -4.96 -17.05
N ARG A 370 -6.01 -5.89 -18.02
CA ARG A 370 -6.92 -7.04 -18.06
C ARG A 370 -6.78 -7.95 -16.84
N ASN A 371 -5.57 -8.16 -16.35
CA ASN A 371 -5.33 -9.00 -15.17
C ASN A 371 -5.81 -8.34 -13.87
N LEU A 372 -5.70 -7.01 -13.75
CA LEU A 372 -6.04 -6.27 -12.53
C LEU A 372 -7.50 -5.76 -12.50
N LEU A 373 -8.05 -5.38 -13.65
CA LEU A 373 -9.40 -4.80 -13.77
C LEU A 373 -10.42 -5.84 -14.26
N GLY A 374 -9.98 -6.88 -14.99
CA GLY A 374 -10.83 -7.97 -15.46
C GLY A 374 -11.27 -8.96 -14.37
N SER A 375 -10.80 -8.76 -13.13
CA SER A 375 -11.29 -9.44 -11.92
C SER A 375 -12.53 -8.77 -11.29
N LEU A 376 -13.04 -7.68 -11.88
CA LEU A 376 -14.17 -6.88 -11.37
C LEU A 376 -15.42 -6.89 -12.28
N THR A 377 -15.47 -7.79 -13.26
CA THR A 377 -16.68 -8.10 -14.04
C THR A 377 -16.96 -9.59 -13.93
#